data_AF-A0A0K8RDR4-F1
#
_entry.id   AF-A0A0K8RDR4-F1
#
_cell.length_a   1.000
_cell.length_b   1.000
_cell.length_c   1.000
_cell.angle_alpha   90.00
_cell.angle_beta   90.00
_cell.angle_gamma   90.00
#
_symmetry.space_group_name_H-M   'P 1'
#
loop_
_entity.id
_entity.type
_entity.pdbx_description
1 polymer ?
#
loop_
_entity_poly.entity_id
_entity_poly.type
_entity_poly.pdbx_seq_one_letter_code
_entity_poly.pdbx_strand_id
1 'polypeptide(L)'
;MAKRIRTPWKQPLRYFFAHKGTTTIVLRDLLYRCYSVLVDVGLEPVAVVCDQGSQNVSLFSRLLISEKPYIYVNGKPLSLLFDALHLLKCLRNMLFKYDFKVL
;
A
#
# COMPACT_ATOMS: atom_id res chain seq x y z
N MET A 1 -3.14 8.78 -3.70
CA MET A 1 -4.48 9.32 -4.05
C MET A 1 -5.51 8.66 -3.15
N ALA A 2 -6.63 9.32 -2.89
CA ALA A 2 -7.80 8.68 -2.28
C ALA A 2 -8.75 8.22 -3.39
N LYS A 3 -9.34 7.04 -3.21
CA LYS A 3 -10.37 6.48 -4.08
C LYS A 3 -11.46 5.88 -3.21
N ARG A 4 -12.72 6.15 -3.52
CA ARG A 4 -13.83 5.51 -2.80
C ARG A 4 -14.14 4.13 -3.36
N ILE A 5 -14.59 3.27 -2.45
CA ILE A 5 -14.91 1.88 -2.72
C ILE A 5 -16.31 1.77 -3.33
N ARG A 6 -17.30 2.43 -2.74
CA ARG A 6 -18.72 2.30 -3.13
C ARG A 6 -19.13 3.15 -4.34
N THR A 7 -18.44 4.26 -4.60
CA THR A 7 -18.82 5.21 -5.66
C THR A 7 -17.58 5.61 -6.46
N PRO A 8 -17.73 5.93 -7.75
CA PRO A 8 -16.60 6.20 -8.64
C PRO A 8 -16.04 7.62 -8.44
N TRP A 9 -15.41 7.89 -7.30
CA TRP A 9 -14.63 9.11 -7.10
C TRP A 9 -13.20 8.80 -6.73
N LYS A 10 -12.30 9.67 -7.22
CA LYS A 10 -10.87 9.64 -6.94
C LYS A 10 -10.33 11.05 -6.87
N GLN A 11 -9.41 11.31 -5.95
CA GLN A 11 -8.75 12.60 -5.80
C GLN A 11 -7.28 12.42 -5.42
N PRO A 12 -6.33 13.08 -6.10
CA PRO A 12 -4.96 13.19 -5.62
C PRO A 12 -4.94 13.93 -4.27
N LEU A 13 -4.26 13.36 -3.27
CA LEU A 13 -4.14 14.02 -1.96
C LEU A 13 -2.93 14.93 -1.91
N ARG A 14 -1.78 14.43 -2.41
CA ARG A 14 -0.50 15.12 -2.43
C ARG A 14 0.33 14.62 -3.60
N TYR A 15 1.25 15.45 -4.06
CA TYR A 15 2.26 15.14 -5.06
C TYR A 15 3.59 15.73 -4.60
N PHE A 16 4.68 15.03 -4.87
CA PHE A 16 6.02 15.42 -4.45
C PHE A 16 7.01 15.13 -5.59
N PHE A 17 7.99 16.02 -5.74
CA PHE A 17 9.18 15.74 -6.53
C PHE A 17 10.21 15.05 -5.64
N ALA A 18 10.77 13.94 -6.11
CA ALA A 18 11.82 13.22 -5.42
C ALA A 18 13.04 13.11 -6.34
N HIS A 19 14.18 13.65 -5.90
CA HIS A 19 15.44 13.61 -6.65
C HIS A 19 16.01 12.17 -6.76
N LYS A 20 15.70 11.32 -5.77
CA LYS A 20 15.99 9.87 -5.72
C LYS A 20 14.76 9.13 -5.17
N GLY A 21 14.85 7.81 -5.04
CA GLY A 21 13.80 7.02 -4.38
C GLY A 21 13.50 7.49 -2.95
N THR A 22 12.22 7.59 -2.60
CA THR A 22 11.77 7.97 -1.26
C THR A 22 12.09 6.86 -0.26
N THR A 23 12.69 7.22 0.89
CA THR A 23 13.03 6.24 1.92
C THR A 23 11.79 5.67 2.60
N THR A 24 11.88 4.43 3.10
CA THR A 24 10.80 3.79 3.87
C THR A 24 10.28 4.65 5.03
N ILE A 25 11.15 5.38 5.73
CA ILE A 25 10.77 6.24 6.85
C ILE A 25 9.89 7.39 6.36
N VAL A 26 10.30 8.06 5.29
CA VAL A 26 9.52 9.15 4.71
C VAL A 26 8.18 8.64 4.17
N LEU A 27 8.14 7.47 3.53
CA LEU A 27 6.89 6.84 3.06
C LEU A 27 5.93 6.53 4.22
N ARG A 28 6.45 6.01 5.34
CA ARG A 28 5.66 5.76 6.54
C ARG A 28 5.01 7.04 7.06
N ASP A 29 5.80 8.10 7.18
CA ASP A 29 5.31 9.37 7.72
C ASP A 29 4.27 10.01 6.78
N LEU A 30 4.48 9.89 5.46
CA LEU A 30 3.50 10.31 4.46
C LEU A 30 2.19 9.51 4.53
N LEU A 31 2.26 8.19 4.75
CA LEU A 31 1.08 7.34 4.94
C LEU A 31 0.24 7.83 6.11
N TYR A 32 0.84 8.02 7.29
CA TYR A 32 0.10 8.49 8.47
C TYR A 32 -0.43 9.91 8.30
N ARG A 33 0.34 10.82 7.67
CA ARG A 33 -0.14 12.17 7.37
C ARG A 33 -1.36 12.16 6.42
N CYS A 34 -1.33 11.31 5.40
CA CYS A 34 -2.47 11.17 4.48
C CYS A 34 -3.69 10.54 5.19
N TYR A 35 -3.45 9.56 6.06
CA TYR A 35 -4.49 8.96 6.89
C TYR A 35 -5.18 10.01 7.77
N SER A 36 -4.40 10.82 8.51
CA SER A 36 -4.94 11.89 9.36
C SER A 36 -5.77 12.89 8.58
N VAL A 37 -5.25 13.41 7.45
CA VAL A 37 -5.99 14.37 6.61
C VAL A 37 -7.34 13.82 6.14
N LEU A 38 -7.41 12.53 5.81
CA LEU A 38 -8.67 11.90 5.40
C LEU A 38 -9.65 11.76 6.58
N VAL A 39 -9.15 11.40 7.77
CA VAL A 39 -9.97 11.30 8.98
C VAL A 39 -10.49 12.67 9.41
N ASP A 40 -9.65 13.72 9.32
CA ASP A 40 -10.01 15.08 9.71
C ASP A 40 -11.18 15.64 8.88
N VAL A 41 -11.33 15.21 7.63
CA VAL A 41 -12.46 15.58 6.75
C VAL A 41 -13.66 14.62 6.85
N GLY A 42 -13.65 13.70 7.84
CA GLY A 42 -14.75 12.77 8.11
C GLY A 42 -14.76 11.52 7.21
N LEU A 43 -13.67 11.22 6.50
CA LEU A 43 -13.55 9.98 5.73
C LEU A 43 -12.93 8.86 6.58
N GLU A 44 -13.21 7.63 6.20
CA GLU A 44 -12.67 6.44 6.85
C GLU A 44 -11.73 5.67 5.89
N PRO A 45 -10.41 5.84 6.01
CA PRO A 45 -9.46 5.05 5.23
C PRO A 45 -9.44 3.59 5.73
N VAL A 46 -9.80 2.66 4.86
CA VAL A 46 -9.88 1.22 5.20
C VAL A 46 -8.77 0.37 4.58
N ALA A 47 -8.11 0.87 3.53
CA ALA A 47 -7.02 0.18 2.87
C ALA A 47 -6.01 1.13 2.23
N VAL A 48 -4.76 0.68 2.15
CA VAL A 48 -3.68 1.29 1.38
C VAL A 48 -3.24 0.30 0.30
N VAL A 49 -3.10 0.79 -0.93
CA VAL A 49 -2.63 0.01 -2.08
C VAL A 49 -1.33 0.62 -2.61
N CYS A 50 -0.30 -0.19 -2.81
CA CYS A 50 0.96 0.22 -3.42
C CYS A 50 1.52 -0.83 -4.39
N ASP A 51 2.58 -0.47 -5.12
CA ASP A 51 3.33 -1.41 -5.95
C ASP A 51 4.31 -2.26 -5.13
N GLN A 52 5.04 -3.16 -5.80
CA GLN A 52 6.07 -4.02 -5.17
C GLN A 52 7.47 -3.39 -5.19
N GLY A 53 7.58 -2.06 -5.23
CA GLY A 53 8.86 -1.39 -5.10
C GLY A 53 9.54 -1.71 -3.77
N SER A 54 10.87 -1.82 -3.75
CA SER A 54 11.65 -2.26 -2.59
C SER A 54 11.34 -1.48 -1.30
N GLN A 55 11.11 -0.17 -1.42
CA GLN A 55 10.78 0.70 -0.30
C GLN A 55 9.37 0.45 0.26
N ASN A 56 8.41 0.13 -0.61
CA ASN A 56 7.03 -0.22 -0.24
C ASN A 56 6.96 -1.60 0.40
N VAL A 57 7.69 -2.57 -0.15
CA VAL A 57 7.84 -3.90 0.46
C VAL A 57 8.46 -3.75 1.85
N SER A 58 9.55 -2.99 1.98
CA SER A 58 10.18 -2.74 3.28
C SER A 58 9.24 -2.04 4.26
N LEU A 59 8.42 -1.10 3.80
CA LEU A 59 7.41 -0.44 4.63
C LEU A 59 6.40 -1.44 5.17
N PHE A 60 5.80 -2.26 4.31
CA PHE A 60 4.78 -3.23 4.72
C PHE A 60 5.37 -4.28 5.66
N SER A 61 6.57 -4.80 5.37
CA SER A 61 7.25 -5.75 6.26
C SER A 61 7.58 -5.18 7.65
N ARG A 62 7.78 -3.85 7.76
CA ARG A 62 8.02 -3.19 9.06
C ARG A 62 6.74 -2.86 9.83
N LEU A 63 5.63 -2.65 9.11
CA LEU A 63 4.34 -2.29 9.71
C LEU A 63 3.54 -3.52 10.13
N LEU A 64 3.66 -4.62 9.39
CA LEU A 64 2.96 -5.87 9.68
C LEU A 64 3.75 -6.66 10.73
N ILE A 65 3.17 -6.81 11.92
CA ILE A 65 3.79 -7.48 13.08
C ILE A 65 3.38 -8.96 13.16
N SER A 66 2.49 -9.44 12.29
CA SER A 66 1.90 -10.80 12.31
C SER A 66 1.44 -11.24 10.91
N GLU A 67 0.87 -12.44 10.78
CA GLU A 67 0.25 -12.97 9.54
C GLU A 67 -0.97 -12.17 9.06
N LYS A 68 -1.40 -11.17 9.82
CA LYS A 68 -2.58 -10.36 9.53
C LYS A 68 -2.24 -9.30 8.47
N PRO A 69 -3.00 -9.19 7.37
CA PRO A 69 -2.72 -8.23 6.29
C PRO A 69 -3.21 -6.80 6.59
N TYR A 70 -3.22 -6.40 7.87
CA TYR A 70 -3.70 -5.10 8.31
C TYR A 70 -2.99 -4.63 9.58
N ILE A 71 -2.99 -3.31 9.78
CA ILE A 71 -2.50 -2.64 10.99
C ILE A 71 -3.65 -1.90 11.68
N TYR A 72 -3.47 -1.54 12.95
CA TYR A 72 -4.40 -0.63 13.64
C TYR A 72 -3.86 0.80 13.60
N VAL A 73 -4.68 1.74 13.13
CA VAL A 73 -4.42 3.17 13.18
C VAL A 73 -5.60 3.82 13.89
N ASN A 74 -5.34 4.51 15.01
CA ASN A 74 -6.38 5.10 15.88
C ASN A 74 -7.50 4.10 16.25
N GLY A 75 -7.13 2.85 16.57
CA GLY A 75 -8.07 1.79 16.94
C GLY A 75 -8.86 1.19 15.77
N LYS A 76 -8.71 1.68 14.54
CA LYS A 76 -9.37 1.15 13.34
C LYS A 76 -8.41 0.31 12.48
N PRO A 77 -8.86 -0.82 11.91
CA PRO A 77 -8.03 -1.62 11.03
C PRO A 77 -7.82 -0.93 9.68
N LEU A 78 -6.58 -0.97 9.17
CA LEU A 78 -6.16 -0.47 7.87
C LEU A 78 -5.44 -1.58 7.12
N SER A 79 -6.07 -2.10 6.06
CA SER A 79 -5.48 -3.17 5.24
C SER A 79 -4.33 -2.66 4.38
N LEU A 80 -3.27 -3.45 4.28
CA LEU A 80 -2.10 -3.14 3.45
C LEU A 80 -2.06 -4.12 2.27
N LEU A 81 -2.26 -3.60 1.05
CA LEU A 81 -2.42 -4.42 -0.15
C LEU A 81 -1.39 -4.03 -1.21
N PHE A 82 -0.82 -5.04 -1.88
CA PHE A 82 -0.13 -4.81 -3.14
C PHE A 82 -1.12 -4.82 -4.30
N ASP A 83 -0.80 -4.07 -5.35
CA ASP A 83 -1.58 -4.09 -6.58
C ASP A 83 -1.60 -5.51 -7.19
N ALA A 84 -2.80 -6.08 -7.32
CA ALA A 84 -3.02 -7.41 -7.85
C ALA A 84 -2.48 -7.57 -9.28
N LEU A 85 -2.55 -6.52 -10.11
CA LEU A 85 -2.03 -6.58 -11.48
C LEU A 85 -0.51 -6.73 -11.51
N HIS A 86 0.20 -6.12 -10.56
CA HIS A 86 1.65 -6.31 -10.42
C HIS A 86 1.98 -7.75 -9.99
N LEU A 87 1.22 -8.31 -9.05
CA LEU A 87 1.37 -9.70 -8.62
C LEU A 87 1.16 -10.69 -9.76
N LEU A 88 0.11 -10.51 -10.56
CA LEU A 88 -0.18 -11.39 -11.71
C LEU A 88 0.92 -11.33 -12.78
N LYS A 89 1.44 -10.13 -13.07
CA LYS A 89 2.58 -9.97 -13.98
C LYS A 89 3.82 -10.69 -13.47
N CYS A 90 4.12 -10.57 -12.17
CA CYS A 90 5.24 -11.26 -11.53
C CYS A 90 5.07 -12.77 -11.58
N LEU A 91 3.88 -13.29 -11.26
CA LEU A 91 3.55 -14.71 -11.34
C LEU A 91 3.77 -15.25 -12.76
N ARG A 92 3.22 -14.57 -13.78
CA ARG A 92 3.42 -14.93 -15.18
C ARG A 92 4.91 -15.00 -15.54
N ASN A 93 5.70 -14.01 -15.13
CA ASN A 93 7.14 -13.99 -15.43
C ASN A 93 7.88 -15.16 -14.78
N MET A 94 7.50 -15.52 -13.55
CA MET A 94 8.09 -16.67 -12.87
C MET A 94 7.72 -17.98 -13.59
N LEU A 95 6.47 -18.17 -13.97
CA LEU A 95 6.01 -19.35 -14.72
C LEU A 95 6.61 -19.45 -16.12
N PHE A 96 6.98 -18.33 -16.75
CA PHE A 96 7.64 -18.35 -18.05
C PHE A 96 9.11 -18.75 -17.97
N LYS A 97 9.77 -18.45 -16.83
CA LYS A 97 11.20 -18.66 -16.64
C LYS A 97 11.54 -19.93 -15.84
N TYR A 98 10.60 -20.40 -15.03
CA TYR A 98 10.81 -21.47 -14.07
C TYR A 98 9.59 -22.39 -14.00
N ASP A 99 9.83 -23.64 -13.59
CA ASP A 99 8.77 -24.60 -13.33
C ASP A 99 8.18 -24.41 -11.92
N PHE A 100 6.86 -24.59 -11.82
CA PHE A 100 6.15 -24.55 -10.56
C PHE A 100 6.07 -25.95 -9.96
N LYS A 101 6.51 -26.11 -8.71
CA LYS A 101 6.36 -27.35 -7.94
C LYS A 101 5.18 -27.23 -6.99
N VAL A 102 4.25 -28.18 -7.07
CA VAL A 102 3.19 -28.37 -6.07
C VAL A 102 3.68 -29.40 -5.06
N LEU A 103 3.62 -29.07 -3.77
CA LEU A 103 3.92 -29.98 -2.67
C LEU A 103 2.69 -30.83 -2.33
#